data_AF-A0A8V0Y082-F1
#
_entry.id   AF-A0A8V0Y082-F1
#
_cell.length_a   1.000
_cell.length_b   1.000
_cell.length_c   1.000
_cell.angle_alpha   90.00
_cell.angle_beta   90.00
_cell.angle_gamma   90.00
#
_symmetry.space_group_name_H-M   'P 1'
#
loop_
_entity.id
_entity.type
_entity.pdbx_description
1 polymer ?
#
loop_
_entity_poly.entity_id
_entity_poly.type
_entity_poly.pdbx_seq_one_letter_code
_entity_poly.pdbx_strand_id
1 'polypeptide(L)'
;SLLSLITSLLFAPSFPVSSRSAPAEEERHSQEPRPEVCTHCSARRRGRRTPLLRGLPTTRTIEENAPAGVSIYTFNVTGSPLSSGVVAIHPTIVNSNPLTEAFAIVPAGDLVYRVVTTGNPILDYETMPKCFDLQIFVEDTAGRTDLKTLTVQVADKNERPVFWGNMATQSKIMAAPEKSSTQKDDIRCRI
;
A
#
# COMPACT_ATOMS: atom_id res chain seq x y z
N SER A 1 -5.23 -78.85 -13.14
CA SER A 1 -6.00 -79.00 -11.91
C SER A 1 -6.78 -77.73 -11.63
N LEU A 2 -8.10 -77.87 -11.49
CA LEU A 2 -9.13 -77.01 -10.85
C LEU A 2 -9.08 -75.49 -11.12
N LEU A 3 -9.93 -74.91 -11.98
CA LEU A 3 -11.35 -74.51 -11.77
C LEU A 3 -11.64 -73.82 -10.42
N SER A 4 -12.01 -72.53 -10.47
CA SER A 4 -13.02 -71.94 -9.58
C SER A 4 -13.68 -70.70 -10.24
N LEU A 5 -14.97 -70.82 -10.50
CA LEU A 5 -15.89 -69.75 -10.93
C LEU A 5 -16.54 -69.13 -9.69
N ILE A 6 -16.74 -67.81 -9.66
CA ILE A 6 -17.77 -67.21 -8.81
C ILE A 6 -18.50 -66.12 -9.61
N THR A 7 -19.78 -66.40 -9.87
CA THR A 7 -20.80 -65.56 -10.51
C THR A 7 -21.80 -65.16 -9.41
N SER A 8 -22.20 -63.90 -9.31
CA SER A 8 -23.37 -63.44 -8.53
C SER A 8 -23.78 -62.04 -9.00
N LEU A 9 -24.68 -61.95 -10.00
CA LEU A 9 -26.12 -61.72 -9.91
C LEU A 9 -26.58 -60.32 -9.44
N LEU A 10 -27.23 -59.65 -10.38
CA LEU A 10 -27.96 -58.39 -10.34
C LEU A 10 -29.25 -58.52 -9.51
N PHE A 11 -29.66 -57.45 -8.81
CA PHE A 11 -31.07 -57.17 -8.57
C PHE A 11 -31.30 -55.67 -8.35
N ALA A 12 -32.15 -55.07 -9.17
CA ALA A 12 -32.60 -53.68 -9.08
C ALA A 12 -33.99 -53.60 -8.41
N PRO A 13 -34.37 -52.49 -7.77
CA PRO A 13 -35.62 -52.38 -7.01
C PRO A 13 -36.83 -52.04 -7.89
N SER A 14 -37.97 -52.65 -7.56
CA SER A 14 -39.29 -52.38 -8.14
C SER A 14 -40.05 -51.32 -7.33
N PHE A 15 -40.62 -50.34 -8.02
CA PHE A 15 -41.58 -49.36 -7.49
C PHE A 15 -42.99 -49.96 -7.36
N PRO A 16 -43.81 -49.50 -6.40
CA PRO A 16 -45.26 -49.59 -6.54
C PRO A 16 -45.92 -48.22 -6.81
N VAL A 17 -46.89 -48.25 -7.72
CA VAL A 17 -47.82 -47.17 -8.08
C VAL A 17 -49.08 -47.20 -7.22
N SER A 18 -49.59 -45.98 -7.00
CA SER A 18 -50.80 -45.49 -6.34
C SER A 18 -52.14 -46.21 -6.60
N SER A 19 -53.04 -46.19 -5.61
CA SER A 19 -54.50 -46.08 -5.84
C SER A 19 -55.28 -45.46 -4.64
N ARG A 20 -56.03 -44.38 -4.93
CA ARG A 20 -57.43 -44.00 -4.52
C ARG A 20 -57.86 -44.13 -3.03
N SER A 21 -58.55 -43.19 -2.35
CA SER A 21 -59.71 -42.34 -2.72
C SER A 21 -59.99 -41.23 -1.65
N ALA A 22 -60.79 -40.22 -2.02
CA ALA A 22 -61.27 -38.95 -1.38
C ALA A 22 -62.04 -39.07 -0.01
N PRO A 23 -62.73 -38.04 0.59
CA PRO A 23 -63.02 -36.63 0.16
C PRO A 23 -63.06 -35.51 1.26
N ALA A 24 -63.34 -34.25 0.82
CA ALA A 24 -64.04 -33.12 1.50
C ALA A 24 -63.41 -32.51 2.79
N GLU A 25 -63.45 -31.21 3.14
CA GLU A 25 -64.09 -29.97 2.66
C GLU A 25 -63.24 -28.75 3.12
N GLU A 26 -63.32 -27.66 2.34
CA GLU A 26 -63.41 -26.23 2.69
C GLU A 26 -63.07 -25.73 4.11
N GLU A 27 -62.11 -24.81 4.23
CA GLU A 27 -62.35 -23.39 4.63
C GLU A 27 -61.04 -22.57 4.50
N ARG A 28 -61.13 -21.38 3.90
CA ARG A 28 -60.01 -20.47 3.69
C ARG A 28 -59.91 -19.53 4.88
N HIS A 29 -58.85 -19.66 5.67
CA HIS A 29 -58.43 -18.58 6.57
C HIS A 29 -57.00 -18.12 6.23
N SER A 30 -56.93 -16.86 5.83
CA SER A 30 -55.73 -16.12 5.50
C SER A 30 -54.80 -15.97 6.70
N GLN A 31 -53.56 -16.46 6.62
CA GLN A 31 -52.49 -16.07 7.52
C GLN A 31 -51.19 -15.81 6.72
N GLU A 32 -50.78 -14.54 6.70
CA GLU A 32 -49.48 -14.04 6.23
C GLU A 32 -48.34 -14.46 7.22
N PRO A 33 -47.04 -14.50 6.83
CA PRO A 33 -46.12 -15.57 7.18
C PRO A 33 -45.48 -15.39 8.56
N ARG A 34 -45.04 -16.50 9.15
CA ARG A 34 -44.00 -16.45 10.18
C ARG A 34 -42.65 -16.30 9.47
N PRO A 35 -41.76 -15.39 9.90
CA PRO A 35 -40.40 -15.38 9.38
C PRO A 35 -39.76 -16.71 9.78
N GLU A 36 -39.41 -17.52 8.79
CA GLU A 36 -38.49 -18.62 9.02
C GLU A 36 -37.22 -18.01 9.61
N VAL A 37 -36.94 -18.35 10.86
CA VAL A 37 -35.61 -18.15 11.43
C VAL A 37 -34.71 -19.04 10.57
N CYS A 38 -34.06 -18.43 9.58
CA CYS A 38 -32.99 -19.04 8.81
C CYS A 38 -31.87 -19.42 9.78
N THR A 39 -32.00 -20.60 10.38
CA THR A 39 -30.97 -21.24 11.21
C THR A 39 -29.96 -21.88 10.28
N HIS A 40 -29.33 -21.03 9.46
CA HIS A 40 -28.06 -21.32 8.82
C HIS A 40 -27.31 -20.02 8.52
N CYS A 41 -27.39 -19.06 9.44
CA CYS A 41 -26.27 -18.15 9.61
C CYS A 41 -25.15 -18.92 10.31
N SER A 42 -24.42 -19.75 9.56
CA SER A 42 -23.05 -20.08 9.91
C SER A 42 -22.30 -18.76 9.90
N ALA A 43 -22.32 -18.07 11.05
CA ALA A 43 -21.47 -16.94 11.32
C ALA A 43 -20.05 -17.44 11.10
N ARG A 44 -19.51 -17.20 9.90
CA ARG A 44 -18.11 -17.38 9.59
C ARG A 44 -17.41 -16.49 10.59
N ARG A 45 -16.96 -17.07 11.71
CA ARG A 45 -16.08 -16.42 12.66
C ARG A 45 -14.94 -15.90 11.79
N ARG A 46 -14.96 -14.60 11.47
CA ARG A 46 -13.81 -13.91 10.89
C ARG A 46 -12.79 -13.91 12.01
N GLY A 47 -12.12 -15.06 12.19
CA GLY A 47 -10.96 -15.17 13.06
C GLY A 47 -10.04 -14.04 12.64
N ARG A 48 -9.66 -13.21 13.62
CA ARG A 48 -8.74 -12.10 13.44
C ARG A 48 -7.47 -12.68 12.79
N ARG A 49 -7.32 -12.54 11.48
CA ARG A 49 -6.12 -13.01 10.76
C ARG A 49 -4.97 -12.14 11.27
N THR A 50 -4.00 -12.75 11.96
CA THR A 50 -2.80 -12.05 12.44
C THR A 50 -2.05 -11.47 11.25
N PRO A 51 -1.79 -10.16 11.16
CA PRO A 51 -1.02 -9.58 10.05
C PRO A 51 0.39 -10.19 9.96
N LEU A 52 0.92 -10.36 8.75
CA LEU A 52 2.28 -10.86 8.55
C LEU A 52 3.30 -9.74 8.76
N LEU A 53 3.00 -8.52 8.32
CA LEU A 53 3.85 -7.33 8.50
C LEU A 53 3.56 -6.67 9.86
N ARG A 54 4.49 -6.83 10.81
CA ARG A 54 4.36 -6.35 12.19
C ARG A 54 5.30 -5.17 12.46
N GLY A 55 4.77 -4.17 13.15
CA GLY A 55 5.52 -3.00 13.57
C GLY A 55 5.74 -1.95 12.49
N LEU A 56 5.36 -2.19 11.22
CA LEU A 56 5.46 -1.20 10.15
C LEU A 56 4.52 -0.01 10.43
N PRO A 57 5.03 1.23 10.58
CA PRO A 57 4.25 2.42 10.84
C PRO A 57 3.61 2.93 9.54
N THR A 58 2.64 3.83 9.69
CA THR A 58 2.05 4.53 8.54
C THR A 58 3.04 5.52 7.91
N THR A 59 3.79 6.26 8.73
CA THR A 59 4.65 7.34 8.24
C THR A 59 6.01 7.33 8.94
N ARG A 60 7.06 7.66 8.19
CA ARG A 60 8.41 7.92 8.68
C ARG A 60 9.03 9.10 7.97
N THR A 61 9.96 9.77 8.64
CA THR A 61 10.72 10.90 8.10
C THR A 61 12.18 10.49 7.93
N ILE A 62 12.80 10.93 6.85
CA ILE A 62 14.23 10.79 6.57
C ILE A 62 14.77 12.14 6.10
N GLU A 63 15.96 12.51 6.55
CA GLU A 63 16.62 13.72 6.03
C GLU A 63 17.00 13.52 4.56
N GLU A 64 16.90 14.59 3.77
CA GLU A 64 17.48 14.61 2.43
C GLU A 64 19.00 14.39 2.46
N ASN A 65 19.57 14.07 1.29
CA ASN A 65 20.99 13.79 1.11
C ASN A 65 21.52 12.65 2.00
N ALA A 66 20.62 11.84 2.59
CA ALA A 66 20.97 10.64 3.32
C ALA A 66 21.76 9.68 2.39
N PRO A 67 22.94 9.20 2.81
CA PRO A 67 23.73 8.27 2.00
C PRO A 67 22.98 6.95 1.80
N ALA A 68 23.47 6.14 0.86
CA ALA A 68 22.95 4.79 0.65
C ALA A 68 23.07 3.94 1.94
N GLY A 69 22.07 3.11 2.20
CA GLY A 69 22.03 2.17 3.32
C GLY A 69 21.52 2.74 4.65
N VAL A 70 21.10 4.01 4.69
CA VAL A 70 20.52 4.58 5.92
C VAL A 70 19.18 3.90 6.22
N SER A 71 19.06 3.36 7.44
CA SER A 71 17.85 2.67 7.89
C SER A 71 16.77 3.68 8.26
N ILE A 72 15.68 3.67 7.49
CA ILE A 72 14.49 4.49 7.73
C ILE A 72 13.64 3.84 8.82
N TYR A 73 13.47 2.52 8.73
CA TYR A 73 12.70 1.76 9.72
C TYR A 73 13.02 0.28 9.72
N THR A 74 12.87 -0.36 10.89
CA THR A 74 13.00 -1.81 11.08
C THR A 74 11.65 -2.42 11.44
N PHE A 75 11.23 -3.46 10.74
CA PHE A 75 9.97 -4.16 10.97
C PHE A 75 10.16 -5.67 10.95
N ASN A 76 9.16 -6.39 11.46
CA ASN A 76 9.22 -7.84 11.59
C ASN A 76 8.16 -8.50 10.71
N VAL A 77 8.48 -9.69 10.22
CA VAL A 77 7.52 -10.59 9.59
C VAL A 77 7.15 -11.69 10.57
N THR A 78 5.87 -12.02 10.68
CA THR A 78 5.41 -13.20 11.42
C THR A 78 4.84 -14.21 10.45
N GLY A 79 5.21 -15.48 10.59
CA GLY A 79 4.59 -16.56 9.81
C GLY A 79 3.38 -17.17 10.47
N SER A 80 2.76 -18.09 9.75
CA SER A 80 1.68 -18.93 10.27
C SER A 80 2.19 -19.88 11.35
N PRO A 81 1.47 -20.06 12.47
CA PRO A 81 1.80 -21.09 13.46
C PRO A 81 1.60 -22.52 12.93
N LEU A 82 1.03 -22.67 11.73
CA LEU A 82 0.69 -23.94 11.10
C LEU A 82 1.74 -24.41 10.08
N SER A 83 2.84 -23.67 9.90
CA SER A 83 3.89 -24.01 8.93
C SER A 83 5.26 -24.04 9.60
N SER A 84 6.11 -24.96 9.13
CA SER A 84 7.53 -25.04 9.51
C SER A 84 8.39 -23.99 8.80
N GLY A 85 7.89 -23.39 7.70
CA GLY A 85 8.54 -22.31 6.97
C GLY A 85 7.79 -21.00 7.16
N VAL A 86 8.49 -19.88 7.33
CA VAL A 86 7.84 -18.63 7.74
C VAL A 86 7.53 -17.71 6.56
N VAL A 87 8.40 -17.68 5.54
CA VAL A 87 8.32 -16.73 4.43
C VAL A 87 8.53 -17.47 3.11
N ALA A 88 7.60 -17.34 2.16
CA ALA A 88 7.76 -17.81 0.78
C ALA A 88 8.30 -16.70 -0.11
N ILE A 89 7.70 -15.51 -0.04
CA ILE A 89 8.17 -14.30 -0.72
C ILE A 89 8.60 -13.31 0.34
N HIS A 90 9.89 -12.96 0.32
CA HIS A 90 10.46 -11.97 1.23
C HIS A 90 9.80 -10.61 1.02
N PRO A 91 9.74 -9.75 2.06
CA PRO A 91 9.19 -8.42 1.92
C PRO A 91 9.82 -7.64 0.77
N THR A 92 9.00 -7.19 -0.16
CA THR A 92 9.43 -6.39 -1.32
C THR A 92 8.55 -5.16 -1.48
N ILE A 93 9.15 -4.08 -2.01
CA ILE A 93 8.40 -2.90 -2.43
C ILE A 93 7.87 -3.23 -3.82
N VAL A 94 6.58 -3.54 -3.91
CA VAL A 94 5.93 -3.91 -5.18
C VAL A 94 5.46 -2.71 -5.99
N ASN A 95 5.31 -1.56 -5.33
CA ASN A 95 4.97 -0.30 -5.96
C ASN A 95 5.42 0.89 -5.09
N SER A 96 5.70 2.02 -5.73
CA SER A 96 5.94 3.29 -5.06
C SER A 96 5.19 4.42 -5.76
N ASN A 97 4.70 5.39 -4.99
CA ASN A 97 4.07 6.60 -5.51
C ASN A 97 4.64 7.85 -4.84
N PRO A 98 5.35 8.73 -5.56
CA PRO A 98 5.73 8.58 -6.97
C PRO A 98 6.70 7.41 -7.18
N LEU A 99 6.78 6.92 -8.43
CA LEU A 99 7.66 5.82 -8.79
C LEU A 99 9.13 6.22 -8.53
N THR A 100 9.85 5.40 -7.79
CA THR A 100 11.24 5.66 -7.39
C THR A 100 11.99 4.38 -7.06
N GLU A 101 13.31 4.40 -7.25
CA GLU A 101 14.26 3.39 -6.79
C GLU A 101 15.04 3.83 -5.54
N ALA A 102 14.71 5.00 -4.96
CA ALA A 102 15.42 5.59 -3.82
C ALA A 102 15.35 4.76 -2.51
N PHE A 103 14.50 3.73 -2.47
CA PHE A 103 14.26 2.90 -1.30
C PHE A 103 14.32 1.42 -1.62
N ALA A 104 14.88 0.65 -0.70
CA ALA A 104 14.94 -0.81 -0.79
C ALA A 104 14.60 -1.45 0.56
N ILE A 105 14.29 -2.73 0.53
CA ILE A 105 14.16 -3.55 1.74
C ILE A 105 15.32 -4.53 1.80
N VAL A 106 16.02 -4.55 2.93
CA VAL A 106 17.13 -5.46 3.18
C VAL A 106 16.86 -6.33 4.41
N PRO A 107 17.28 -7.60 4.42
CA PRO A 107 17.22 -8.44 5.61
C PRO A 107 18.20 -7.91 6.67
N ALA A 108 17.78 -7.97 7.94
CA ALA A 108 18.58 -7.59 9.11
C ALA A 108 18.64 -8.69 10.18
N GLY A 109 18.01 -9.83 9.90
CA GLY A 109 17.91 -11.04 10.72
C GLY A 109 16.87 -11.98 10.09
N ASP A 110 16.60 -13.13 10.70
CA ASP A 110 15.77 -14.18 10.08
C ASP A 110 14.39 -13.70 9.63
N LEU A 111 13.72 -12.88 10.46
CA LEU A 111 12.39 -12.32 10.20
C LEU A 111 12.33 -10.82 10.43
N VAL A 112 13.50 -10.18 10.39
CA VAL A 112 13.66 -8.75 10.66
C VAL A 112 14.18 -8.09 9.40
N TYR A 113 13.50 -7.04 8.97
CA TYR A 113 13.77 -6.35 7.72
C TYR A 113 13.89 -4.85 7.96
N ARG A 114 14.67 -4.20 7.12
CA ARG A 114 14.87 -2.75 7.16
C ARG A 114 14.47 -2.14 5.85
N VAL A 115 13.70 -1.06 5.91
CA VAL A 115 13.58 -0.13 4.79
C VAL A 115 14.79 0.80 4.84
N VAL A 116 15.54 0.87 3.75
CA VAL A 116 16.77 1.64 3.63
C VAL A 116 16.74 2.55 2.40
N THR A 117 17.52 3.63 2.44
CA THR A 117 17.84 4.44 1.25
C THR A 117 18.76 3.66 0.32
N THR A 118 18.58 3.77 -0.99
CA THR A 118 19.51 3.20 -1.99
C THR A 118 20.60 4.19 -2.41
N GLY A 119 20.34 5.49 -2.22
CA GLY A 119 21.19 6.56 -2.75
C GLY A 119 21.07 6.77 -4.26
N ASN A 120 20.10 6.11 -4.93
CA ASN A 120 19.83 6.31 -6.35
C ASN A 120 18.31 6.36 -6.63
N PRO A 121 17.75 7.53 -6.96
CA PRO A 121 18.38 8.86 -6.87
C PRO A 121 18.70 9.26 -5.42
N ILE A 122 19.63 10.20 -5.24
CA ILE A 122 19.85 10.87 -3.95
C ILE A 122 18.62 11.73 -3.66
N LEU A 123 18.05 11.61 -2.47
CA LEU A 123 16.90 12.42 -2.06
C LEU A 123 17.31 13.89 -1.94
N ASP A 124 16.63 14.77 -2.67
CA ASP A 124 16.87 16.22 -2.70
C ASP A 124 15.52 16.93 -2.49
N TYR A 125 15.39 17.68 -1.40
CA TYR A 125 14.12 18.28 -1.00
C TYR A 125 13.65 19.41 -1.94
N GLU A 126 14.58 20.11 -2.58
CA GLU A 126 14.30 21.20 -3.51
C GLU A 126 13.85 20.70 -4.88
N THR A 127 14.39 19.57 -5.35
CA THR A 127 14.17 19.11 -6.73
C THR A 127 13.33 17.84 -6.87
N MET A 128 13.15 17.08 -5.79
CA MET A 128 12.40 15.82 -5.81
C MET A 128 11.09 15.89 -5.01
N PRO A 129 10.21 14.90 -5.18
CA PRO A 129 9.04 14.74 -4.33
C PRO A 129 9.40 14.61 -2.85
N LYS A 130 8.60 15.26 -1.99
CA LYS A 130 8.82 15.32 -0.54
C LYS A 130 8.20 14.14 0.22
N CYS A 131 7.37 13.35 -0.46
CA CYS A 131 6.63 12.24 0.11
C CYS A 131 6.60 11.06 -0.87
N PHE A 132 6.79 9.85 -0.36
CA PHE A 132 6.74 8.61 -1.13
C PHE A 132 5.92 7.55 -0.40
N ASP A 133 4.90 7.02 -1.04
CA ASP A 133 4.14 5.88 -0.53
C ASP A 133 4.73 4.57 -1.06
N LEU A 134 5.27 3.75 -0.17
CA LEU A 134 5.91 2.46 -0.48
C LEU A 134 4.94 1.32 -0.15
N GLN A 135 4.48 0.58 -1.17
CA GLN A 135 3.64 -0.60 -0.99
C GLN A 135 4.51 -1.84 -0.76
N ILE A 136 4.52 -2.33 0.48
CA ILE A 136 5.33 -3.45 0.94
C ILE A 136 4.48 -4.71 0.99
N PHE A 137 4.87 -5.71 0.21
CA PHE A 137 4.20 -7.01 0.09
C PHE A 137 5.02 -8.12 0.72
N VAL A 138 4.37 -9.11 1.34
CA VAL A 138 5.00 -10.34 1.83
C VAL A 138 4.05 -11.53 1.66
N GLU A 139 4.61 -12.72 1.45
CA GLU A 139 3.86 -13.98 1.41
C GLU A 139 4.51 -15.04 2.31
N ASP A 140 3.70 -15.72 3.12
CA ASP A 140 4.14 -16.88 3.92
C ASP A 140 4.06 -18.19 3.13
N THR A 141 4.72 -19.25 3.63
CA THR A 141 4.71 -20.57 2.97
C THR A 141 3.35 -21.26 2.96
N ALA A 142 2.37 -20.74 3.71
CA ALA A 142 0.99 -21.22 3.69
C ALA A 142 0.14 -20.47 2.64
N GLY A 143 0.75 -19.62 1.80
CA GLY A 143 0.10 -18.83 0.76
C GLY A 143 -0.71 -17.65 1.30
N ARG A 144 -0.48 -17.25 2.57
CA ARG A 144 -1.09 -16.02 3.10
C ARG A 144 -0.24 -14.84 2.69
N THR A 145 -0.90 -13.77 2.28
CA THR A 145 -0.25 -12.51 1.91
C THR A 145 -0.60 -11.39 2.89
N ASP A 146 0.25 -10.37 2.92
CA ASP A 146 -0.01 -9.09 3.58
C ASP A 146 0.58 -7.96 2.74
N LEU A 147 -0.12 -6.83 2.68
CA LEU A 147 0.27 -5.65 1.91
C LEU A 147 0.04 -4.42 2.78
N LYS A 148 1.09 -3.62 2.98
CA LYS A 148 1.01 -2.38 3.75
C LYS A 148 1.74 -1.24 3.06
N THR A 149 1.23 -0.04 3.25
CA THR A 149 1.87 1.18 2.76
C THR A 149 2.66 1.86 3.88
N LEU A 150 3.92 2.19 3.60
CA LEU A 150 4.75 3.10 4.40
C LEU A 150 4.92 4.41 3.64
N THR A 151 4.46 5.51 4.21
CA THR A 151 4.73 6.85 3.69
C THR A 151 6.08 7.34 4.24
N VAL A 152 7.03 7.63 3.35
CA VAL A 152 8.31 8.25 3.68
C VAL A 152 8.26 9.73 3.35
N GLN A 153 8.47 10.59 4.34
CA GLN A 153 8.59 12.03 4.20
C GLN A 153 10.05 12.44 4.19
N VAL A 154 10.44 13.25 3.21
CA VAL A 154 11.77 13.84 3.13
C VAL A 154 11.77 15.13 3.93
N ALA A 155 12.69 15.25 4.88
CA ALA A 155 12.92 16.47 5.64
C ALA A 155 14.00 17.32 4.97
N ASP A 156 13.69 18.60 4.85
CA ASP A 156 14.60 19.67 4.43
C ASP A 156 15.78 19.77 5.41
N LYS A 157 16.97 19.78 4.84
CA LYS A 157 18.21 20.09 5.52
C LYS A 157 18.72 21.41 4.95
N ASN A 158 18.86 22.42 5.79
CA ASN A 158 19.32 23.73 5.35
C ASN A 158 20.73 23.68 4.70
N GLU A 159 20.77 23.77 3.37
CA GLU A 159 21.99 23.84 2.57
C GLU A 159 22.32 25.28 2.15
N ARG A 160 23.52 25.52 1.60
CA ARG A 160 23.89 26.85 1.12
C ARG A 160 23.16 27.14 -0.21
N PRO A 161 22.67 28.37 -0.44
CA PRO A 161 22.07 28.71 -1.72
C PRO A 161 23.06 28.49 -2.87
N VAL A 162 22.62 27.75 -3.89
CA VAL A 162 23.34 27.62 -5.16
C VAL A 162 22.63 28.47 -6.20
N PHE A 163 23.36 29.42 -6.80
CA PHE A 163 22.81 30.25 -7.88
C PHE A 163 23.25 29.69 -9.23
N TRP A 164 22.31 29.08 -9.97
CA TRP A 164 22.54 28.66 -11.37
C TRP A 164 22.41 29.83 -12.36
N GLY A 165 23.11 30.93 -12.07
CA GLY A 165 23.19 32.08 -12.97
C GLY A 165 24.48 32.02 -13.77
N ASN A 166 24.38 31.83 -15.09
CA ASN A 166 25.38 32.38 -15.99
C ASN A 166 25.21 33.90 -15.98
N MET A 167 25.86 34.57 -15.03
CA MET A 167 26.10 36.00 -15.12
C MET A 167 27.03 36.23 -16.32
N ALA A 168 26.49 36.15 -17.54
CA ALA A 168 27.08 36.86 -18.66
C ALA A 168 27.14 38.30 -18.19
N THR A 169 28.36 38.80 -18.02
CA THR A 169 28.69 40.16 -17.64
C THR A 169 28.01 41.12 -18.62
N GLN A 170 26.72 41.40 -18.43
CA GLN A 170 26.13 42.61 -18.96
C GLN A 170 26.70 43.70 -18.07
N SER A 171 27.86 44.22 -18.47
CA SER A 171 28.27 45.58 -18.17
C SER A 171 27.25 46.51 -18.82
N LYS A 172 26.01 46.50 -18.32
CA LYS A 172 25.08 47.59 -18.53
C LYS A 172 25.49 48.61 -17.51
N ILE A 173 26.34 49.53 -17.95
CA ILE A 173 26.60 50.79 -17.26
C ILE A 173 25.23 51.40 -16.99
N MET A 174 24.72 51.24 -15.77
CA MET A 174 23.56 52.02 -15.32
C MET A 174 24.10 53.43 -15.09
N ALA A 175 24.19 54.21 -16.17
CA ALA A 175 24.12 55.65 -16.02
C ALA A 175 22.70 55.93 -15.52
N ALA A 176 22.55 56.15 -14.21
CA ALA A 176 21.39 56.83 -13.68
C ALA A 176 21.46 58.27 -14.21
N PRO A 177 20.53 58.75 -15.06
CA PRO A 177 20.46 60.17 -15.30
C PRO A 177 20.04 60.81 -13.97
N GLU A 178 20.97 61.54 -13.37
CA GLU A 178 20.69 62.49 -12.32
C GLU A 178 19.56 63.40 -12.81
N LYS A 179 18.41 63.38 -12.13
CA LYS A 179 17.36 64.37 -12.36
C LYS A 179 17.94 65.72 -11.94
N SER A 180 18.40 66.53 -12.90
CA SER A 180 18.64 67.94 -12.65
C SER A 180 17.28 68.65 -12.55
N SER A 181 16.82 68.88 -11.33
CA SER A 181 15.73 69.81 -11.06
C SER A 181 16.18 71.23 -11.44
N THR A 182 15.78 71.74 -12.60
CA THR A 182 15.85 73.18 -12.87
C THR A 182 14.74 73.88 -12.10
N GLN A 183 15.00 74.18 -10.83
CA GLN A 183 14.39 75.32 -10.17
C GLN A 183 15.27 76.53 -10.47
N LYS A 184 14.83 77.36 -11.42
CA LYS A 184 15.36 78.71 -11.58
C LYS A 184 14.22 79.69 -11.40
N ASP A 185 13.80 79.80 -10.15
CA ASP A 185 13.23 81.03 -9.64
C ASP A 185 14.37 82.05 -9.62
N ASP A 186 14.52 82.82 -10.70
CA ASP A 186 15.21 84.11 -10.63
C ASP A 186 14.24 85.17 -11.13
N ILE A 187 13.42 85.61 -10.17
CA ILE A 187 12.71 86.88 -10.23
C ILE A 187 13.77 87.96 -10.38
N ARG A 188 13.90 88.51 -11.59
CA ARG A 188 14.51 89.81 -11.77
C ARG A 188 13.52 90.75 -12.43
N CYS A 189 12.82 91.49 -11.57
CA CYS A 189 12.18 92.75 -11.91
C CYS A 189 13.13 93.62 -12.73
N ARG A 190 12.62 94.19 -13.83
CA ARG A 190 13.19 95.41 -14.40
C ARG A 190 12.03 96.31 -14.85
N ILE A 191 11.78 97.28 -13.96
CA ILE A 191 11.34 98.68 -14.13
C ILE A 191 10.63 99.02 -15.44
#